data_AF-Q840M7-F1
#
_entry.id   AF-Q840M7-F1
#
_cell.length_a   1.000
_cell.length_b   1.000
_cell.length_c   1.000
_cell.angle_alpha   90.00
_cell.angle_beta   90.00
_cell.angle_gamma   90.00
#
_symmetry.space_group_name_H-M   'P 1'
#
loop_
_entity.id
_entity.type
_entity.pdbx_description
1 polymer ?
#
loop_
_entity_poly.entity_id
_entity_poly.type
_entity_poly.pdbx_seq_one_letter_code
_entity_poly.pdbx_strand_id
1 'polypeptide(L)'
;VKADKSKAKLTIADDLSQTKFEIFKEDGKTLVSKKVTLKDKSSTEEKFNDKGKLSEKVVTRANGTRLEYTEIQNDGSGKAKEVLKSLTLEGTLTADGETKLTV
;
A
#
# COMPACT_ATOMS: atom_id res chain seq x y z
N VAL A 1 18.68 9.70 -6.05
CA VAL A 1 17.76 10.07 -7.14
C VAL A 1 17.78 8.93 -8.15
N LYS A 2 16.63 8.50 -8.67
CA LYS A 2 16.53 7.43 -9.68
C LYS A 2 16.86 7.98 -11.09
N ALA A 3 17.03 7.09 -12.06
CA ALA A 3 17.34 7.47 -13.44
C ALA A 3 16.23 8.34 -14.09
N ASP A 4 14.98 8.14 -13.67
CA ASP A 4 13.80 8.92 -14.08
C ASP A 4 13.63 10.25 -13.30
N LYS A 5 14.66 10.65 -12.53
CA LYS A 5 14.67 11.82 -11.62
C LYS A 5 13.74 11.72 -10.41
N SER A 6 13.03 10.62 -10.22
CA SER A 6 12.25 10.39 -9.00
C SER A 6 13.17 10.40 -7.76
N LYS A 7 12.67 10.94 -6.65
CA LYS A 7 13.44 10.99 -5.40
C LYS A 7 13.06 9.80 -4.53
N ALA A 8 14.06 9.09 -4.02
CA ALA A 8 13.87 7.96 -3.12
C ALA A 8 14.32 8.33 -1.71
N LYS A 9 13.55 7.93 -0.70
CA LYS A 9 13.87 8.12 0.72
C LYS A 9 13.69 6.80 1.46
N LEU A 10 14.72 6.37 2.17
CA LEU A 10 14.65 5.26 3.12
C LEU A 10 14.70 5.85 4.53
N THR A 11 13.75 5.49 5.37
CA THR A 11 13.71 5.82 6.80
C THR A 11 13.72 4.52 7.58
N ILE A 12 14.60 4.42 8.57
CA ILE A 12 14.70 3.27 9.49
C ILE A 12 14.38 3.82 10.88
N ALA A 13 13.49 3.17 11.62
CA ALA A 13 13.20 3.56 13.00
C ALA A 13 14.42 3.32 13.91
N ASP A 14 14.61 4.16 14.92
CA ASP A 14 15.78 4.09 15.81
C ASP A 14 15.88 2.75 16.55
N ASP A 15 14.74 2.14 16.88
CA ASP A 15 14.62 0.82 17.51
C ASP A 15 14.70 -0.34 16.50
N LEU A 16 14.94 -0.04 15.22
CA LEU A 16 14.99 -0.97 14.10
C LEU A 16 13.71 -1.79 13.89
N SER A 17 12.58 -1.37 14.47
CA SER A 17 11.30 -2.09 14.38
C SER A 17 10.58 -1.91 13.04
N GLN A 18 10.99 -0.91 12.25
CA GLN A 18 10.30 -0.54 11.03
C GLN A 18 11.26 0.05 10.01
N THR A 19 11.03 -0.28 8.74
CA THR A 19 11.57 0.48 7.60
C THR A 19 10.44 1.09 6.78
N LYS A 20 10.69 2.28 6.24
CA LYS A 20 9.78 3.00 5.34
C LYS A 20 10.57 3.45 4.12
N PHE A 21 10.17 2.97 2.95
CA PHE A 21 10.76 3.33 1.67
C PHE A 21 9.75 4.10 0.83
N GLU A 22 10.06 5.34 0.50
CA GLU A 22 9.18 6.27 -0.20
C GLU A 22 9.81 6.70 -1.52
N ILE A 23 9.01 6.71 -2.59
CA ILE A 23 9.36 7.29 -3.88
C ILE A 23 8.48 8.51 -4.11
N PHE A 24 9.11 9.61 -4.45
CA PHE A 24 8.48 10.89 -4.77
C PHE A 24 8.75 11.24 -6.23
N LYS A 25 7.89 12.08 -6.81
CA LYS A 25 8.15 12.76 -8.08
C LYS A 25 9.40 13.64 -7.99
N GLU A 26 9.82 14.21 -9.12
CA GLU A 26 10.98 15.11 -9.21
C GLU A 26 10.86 16.31 -8.25
N ASP A 27 9.65 16.76 -7.93
CA ASP A 27 9.38 17.82 -6.93
C ASP A 27 9.85 17.46 -5.51
N GLY A 28 10.01 16.17 -5.20
CA GLY A 28 10.35 15.67 -3.86
C GLY A 28 9.25 15.80 -2.81
N LYS A 29 8.02 16.10 -3.22
CA LYS A 29 6.87 16.31 -2.33
C LYS A 29 5.73 15.35 -2.66
N THR A 30 5.44 15.14 -3.95
CA THR A 30 4.35 14.28 -4.39
C THR A 30 4.77 12.82 -4.31
N LEU A 31 4.11 12.03 -3.46
CA LEU A 31 4.35 10.59 -3.37
C LEU A 31 3.91 9.88 -4.65
N VAL A 32 4.70 8.88 -5.04
CA VAL A 32 4.42 7.92 -6.12
C VAL A 32 4.16 6.55 -5.52
N SER A 33 5.01 6.13 -4.59
CA SER A 33 4.81 4.89 -3.84
C SER A 33 5.44 4.94 -2.46
N LYS A 34 4.93 4.10 -1.56
CA LYS A 34 5.42 3.94 -0.20
C LYS A 34 5.32 2.48 0.22
N LYS A 35 6.41 1.93 0.74
CA LYS A 35 6.45 0.61 1.37
C LYS A 35 6.85 0.75 2.83
N VAL A 36 6.04 0.23 3.73
CA VAL A 36 6.36 0.12 5.17
C VAL A 36 6.49 -1.35 5.49
N THR A 37 7.59 -1.74 6.14
CA THR A 37 7.82 -3.11 6.63
C THR A 37 8.07 -3.06 8.12
N LEU A 38 7.36 -3.91 8.87
CA LEU A 38 7.45 -4.00 10.34
C LEU A 38 8.33 -5.16 10.78
N LYS A 39 8.66 -5.18 12.08
CA LYS A 39 9.51 -6.21 12.72
C LYS A 39 8.96 -7.62 12.60
N ASP A 40 7.63 -7.77 12.56
CA ASP A 40 6.95 -9.05 12.36
C ASP A 40 7.00 -9.52 10.88
N LYS A 41 7.68 -8.75 10.01
CA LYS A 41 7.82 -8.96 8.56
C LYS A 41 6.53 -8.73 7.77
N SER A 42 5.46 -8.25 8.40
CA SER A 42 4.32 -7.72 7.67
C SER A 42 4.70 -6.43 6.95
N SER A 43 4.00 -6.13 5.86
CA SER A 43 4.25 -4.93 5.08
C SER A 43 3.01 -4.35 4.45
N THR A 44 3.01 -3.03 4.29
CA THR A 44 2.00 -2.30 3.53
C THR A 44 2.69 -1.57 2.37
N GLU A 45 2.19 -1.79 1.15
CA GLU A 45 2.62 -1.13 -0.07
C GLU A 45 1.48 -0.24 -0.59
N GLU A 46 1.75 1.04 -0.78
CA GLU A 46 0.79 2.04 -1.25
C GLU A 46 1.30 2.65 -2.56
N LYS A 47 0.40 2.82 -3.54
CA LYS A 47 0.65 3.64 -4.74
C LYS A 47 -0.27 4.84 -4.74
N PHE A 48 0.23 5.92 -5.32
CA PHE A 48 -0.48 7.19 -5.38
C PHE A 48 -0.62 7.64 -6.82
N ASN A 49 -1.79 8.20 -7.16
CA ASN A 49 -2.04 8.78 -8.47
C ASN A 49 -1.28 10.10 -8.66
N ASP A 50 -1.44 10.71 -9.84
CA ASP A 50 -0.71 11.94 -10.18
C ASP A 50 -0.95 13.14 -9.26
N LYS A 51 -2.07 13.12 -8.52
CA LYS A 51 -2.45 14.13 -7.52
C LYS A 51 -2.00 13.77 -6.10
N GLY A 52 -1.20 12.71 -5.94
CA GLY A 52 -0.71 12.22 -4.65
C GLY A 52 -1.79 11.54 -3.80
N LYS A 53 -2.92 11.12 -4.39
CA LYS A 53 -3.99 10.39 -3.67
C LYS A 53 -3.79 8.89 -3.81
N LEU A 54 -4.10 8.15 -2.74
CA LEU A 54 -4.00 6.69 -2.70
C LEU A 54 -4.85 6.07 -3.82
N SER A 55 -4.26 5.19 -4.62
CA SER A 55 -4.94 4.48 -5.72
C SER A 55 -4.91 2.96 -5.56
N GLU A 56 -3.87 2.45 -4.89
CA GLU A 56 -3.72 1.02 -4.57
C GLU A 56 -3.09 0.86 -3.19
N LYS A 57 -3.52 -0.18 -2.46
CA LYS A 57 -2.92 -0.60 -1.19
C LYS A 57 -2.85 -2.11 -1.11
N VAL A 58 -1.67 -2.65 -0.87
CA VAL A 58 -1.45 -4.08 -0.62
C VAL A 58 -0.92 -4.26 0.79
N VAL A 59 -1.63 -5.03 1.61
CA VAL A 59 -1.19 -5.43 2.95
C VAL A 59 -0.79 -6.89 2.88
N THR A 60 0.47 -7.19 3.15
CA THR A 60 0.97 -8.56 3.32
C THR A 60 1.15 -8.82 4.81
N ARG A 61 0.40 -9.77 5.34
CA ARG A 61 0.50 -10.19 6.74
C ARG A 61 1.74 -11.05 6.95
N ALA A 62 2.19 -11.15 8.20
CA ALA A 62 3.35 -11.98 8.57
C ALA A 62 3.21 -13.47 8.16
N ASN A 63 1.98 -13.97 8.06
CA ASN A 63 1.68 -15.34 7.62
C ASN A 63 1.60 -15.51 6.10
N GLY A 64 1.88 -14.45 5.32
CA GLY A 64 1.87 -14.44 3.86
C GLY A 64 0.52 -14.19 3.19
N THR A 65 -0.59 -14.13 3.94
CA THR A 65 -1.88 -13.74 3.33
C THR A 65 -1.91 -12.26 3.00
N ARG A 66 -2.72 -11.89 2.01
CA ARG A 66 -2.75 -10.51 1.49
C ARG A 66 -4.15 -9.94 1.44
N LEU A 67 -4.27 -8.65 1.75
CA LEU A 67 -5.38 -7.81 1.33
C LEU A 67 -4.89 -6.90 0.21
N GLU A 68 -5.54 -6.99 -0.94
CA GLU A 68 -5.24 -6.20 -2.14
C GLU A 68 -6.42 -5.27 -2.41
N TYR A 69 -6.17 -3.96 -2.29
CA TYR A 69 -7.12 -2.91 -2.61
C TYR A 69 -6.67 -2.18 -3.87
N THR A 70 -7.54 -2.15 -4.87
CA THR A 70 -7.27 -1.54 -6.17
C THR A 70 -8.39 -0.60 -6.55
N GLU A 71 -8.12 0.26 -7.54
CA GLU A 71 -9.09 1.24 -8.05
C GLU A 71 -9.69 2.10 -6.93
N ILE A 72 -8.86 2.48 -5.94
CA ILE A 72 -9.29 3.31 -4.82
C ILE A 72 -9.67 4.69 -5.36
N GLN A 73 -10.92 5.07 -5.11
CA GLN A 73 -11.53 6.31 -5.52
C GLN A 73 -11.23 7.44 -4.51
N ASN A 74 -11.63 8.67 -4.86
CA ASN A 74 -11.39 9.84 -4.01
C ASN A 74 -12.10 9.80 -2.65
N ASP A 75 -13.20 9.05 -2.56
CA ASP A 75 -13.96 8.85 -1.32
C ASP A 75 -13.41 7.68 -0.48
N GLY A 76 -12.37 7.00 -0.94
CA GLY A 76 -11.76 5.85 -0.27
C GLY A 76 -12.38 4.50 -0.63
N SER A 77 -13.48 4.48 -1.40
CA SER A 77 -14.06 3.22 -1.90
C SER A 77 -13.20 2.57 -2.98
N GLY A 78 -13.33 1.28 -3.21
CA GLY A 78 -12.57 0.56 -4.23
C GLY A 78 -12.89 -0.92 -4.32
N LYS A 79 -12.10 -1.65 -5.10
CA LYS A 79 -12.14 -3.11 -5.15
C LYS A 79 -11.29 -3.69 -4.01
N ALA A 80 -11.71 -4.82 -3.48
CA ALA A 80 -10.99 -5.55 -2.45
C ALA A 80 -10.84 -7.02 -2.83
N LYS A 81 -9.69 -7.58 -2.48
CA LYS A 81 -9.38 -9.00 -2.66
C LYS A 81 -8.58 -9.49 -1.47
N GLU A 82 -8.98 -10.62 -0.89
CA GLU A 82 -8.21 -11.30 0.14
C GLU A 82 -7.63 -12.60 -0.40
N VAL A 83 -6.30 -12.68 -0.45
CA VAL A 83 -5.56 -13.85 -0.91
C VAL A 83 -5.13 -14.66 0.31
N LEU A 84 -5.84 -15.76 0.53
CA LEU A 84 -5.54 -16.78 1.53
C LEU A 84 -4.64 -17.87 0.93
N LYS A 85 -4.21 -18.84 1.74
CA LYS A 85 -3.30 -19.91 1.29
C LYS A 85 -3.86 -20.78 0.16
N SER A 86 -5.17 -20.96 0.12
CA SER A 86 -5.85 -21.90 -0.80
C SER A 86 -7.10 -21.32 -1.43
N LEU A 87 -7.43 -20.07 -1.12
CA LEU A 87 -8.65 -19.41 -1.57
C LEU A 87 -8.36 -17.93 -1.80
N THR A 88 -9.04 -17.35 -2.77
CA THR A 88 -9.09 -15.92 -2.98
C THR A 88 -10.54 -15.49 -2.85
N LEU A 89 -10.78 -14.49 -2.01
CA LEU A 89 -12.08 -13.84 -1.86
C LEU A 89 -12.03 -12.49 -2.56
N GLU A 90 -13.11 -12.11 -3.22
CA GLU A 90 -13.24 -10.81 -3.88
C GLU A 90 -14.42 -10.03 -3.31
N GLY A 91 -14.37 -8.71 -3.46
CA GLY A 91 -15.44 -7.83 -3.04
C GLY A 91 -15.04 -6.36 -3.09
N THR A 92 -15.49 -5.58 -2.12
CA THR A 92 -15.38 -4.11 -2.15
C THR A 92 -14.83 -3.53 -0.86
N LEU A 93 -14.14 -2.40 -1.00
CA LEU A 93 -13.82 -1.46 0.07
C LEU A 93 -14.83 -0.31 -0.01
N THR A 94 -15.50 -0.01 1.08
CA THR A 94 -16.44 1.12 1.18
C THR A 94 -15.74 2.38 1.67
N ALA A 95 -16.36 3.54 1.46
CA ALA A 95 -15.80 4.84 1.83
C ALA A 95 -15.56 5.02 3.34
N ASP A 96 -16.31 4.31 4.18
CA ASP A 96 -16.14 4.26 5.64
C ASP A 96 -15.06 3.26 6.10
N GLY A 97 -14.39 2.58 5.16
CA GLY A 97 -13.28 1.67 5.42
C GLY A 97 -13.70 0.22 5.67
N GLU A 98 -14.98 -0.11 5.57
CA GLU A 98 -15.45 -1.51 5.66
C GLU A 98 -15.00 -2.30 4.42
N THR A 99 -14.49 -3.51 4.62
CA THR A 99 -14.16 -4.43 3.52
C THR A 99 -15.18 -5.56 3.51
N LYS A 100 -15.93 -5.69 2.42
CA LYS A 100 -16.94 -6.74 2.22
C LYS A 100 -16.43 -7.73 1.19
N LEU A 101 -16.31 -8.99 1.59
CA LEU A 101 -15.85 -10.07 0.73
C LEU A 101 -16.97 -11.10 0.57
N THR A 102 -17.13 -11.59 -0.65
CA THR A 102 -18.11 -12.64 -0.99
C THR A 102 -17.37 -13.92 -1.38
N VAL A 103 -18.03 -15.06 -1.12
CA VAL A 103 -17.60 -16.40 -1.53
C VAL A 103 -18.33 -16.79 -2.81
#